data_AF-A0AA43RTP1-F1
#
_entry.id   AF-A0AA43RTP1-F1
#
_cell.length_a   1.000
_cell.length_b   1.000
_cell.length_c   1.000
_cell.angle_alpha   90.00
_cell.angle_beta   90.00
_cell.angle_gamma   90.00
#
_symmetry.space_group_name_H-M   'P 1'
#
loop_
_entity.id
_entity.type
_entity.pdbx_description
1 polymer ?
#
loop_
_entity_poly.entity_id
_entity_poly.type
_entity_poly.pdbx_seq_one_letter_code
_entity_poly.pdbx_strand_id
1 'polypeptide(L)' 'MSSTWYPIIDSEKCTGCSACFEKCKKGVYAIENEKPVVVYPDGCVTGCHGCEPLCPTAAISYFGDAATMDYCN' A
#
# COMPACT_ATOMS: atom_id res chain seq x y z
N MET A 1 17.34 -2.14 -1.13
CA MET A 1 16.18 -3.04 -1.31
C MET A 1 15.36 -2.92 -0.04
N SER A 2 14.08 -2.51 -0.16
CA SER A 2 13.19 -2.21 0.97
C SER A 2 12.51 -3.50 1.43
N SER A 3 13.26 -4.42 2.03
CA SER A 3 12.69 -5.68 2.55
C SER A 3 11.88 -5.51 3.84
N THR A 4 11.71 -4.27 4.32
CA THR A 4 11.05 -3.95 5.59
C THR A 4 9.80 -3.07 5.46
N TRP A 5 9.47 -2.55 4.27
CA TRP A 5 8.33 -1.64 4.11
C TRP A 5 7.58 -1.86 2.80
N TYR A 6 6.28 -2.17 2.90
CA TYR A 6 5.39 -2.40 1.76
C TYR A 6 3.91 -2.19 2.13
N PRO A 7 3.06 -1.77 1.18
CA PRO A 7 1.63 -1.65 1.39
C PRO A 7 0.96 -3.03 1.46
N ILE A 8 -0.09 -3.13 2.25
CA ILE A 8 -1.01 -4.26 2.38
C ILE A 8 -2.41 -3.70 2.09
N ILE A 9 -3.18 -4.39 1.25
CA ILE A 9 -4.56 -4.01 0.93
C ILE A 9 -5.50 -4.97 1.64
N ASP A 10 -6.39 -4.41 2.45
CA ASP A 10 -7.48 -5.13 3.09
C ASP A 10 -8.62 -5.34 2.08
N SER A 11 -8.85 -6.59 1.69
CA SER A 11 -9.82 -6.94 0.65
C SER A 11 -11.28 -6.76 1.09
N GLU A 12 -11.54 -6.72 2.40
CA GLU A 12 -12.86 -6.53 2.99
C GLU A 12 -13.26 -5.06 2.96
N LYS A 13 -12.32 -4.15 3.25
CA LYS A 13 -12.52 -2.70 3.16
C LYS A 13 -12.33 -2.15 1.75
N CYS A 14 -11.58 -2.86 0.90
CA CYS A 14 -11.33 -2.41 -0.46
C CYS A 14 -12.57 -2.59 -1.35
N THR A 15 -13.05 -1.47 -1.89
CA THR A 15 -14.19 -1.42 -2.83
C THR A 15 -13.79 -1.63 -4.30
N GLY A 16 -12.50 -1.83 -4.59
CA GLY A 16 -12.03 -2.00 -5.98
C GLY A 16 -11.85 -0.70 -6.77
N CYS A 17 -11.77 0.46 -6.10
CA CYS A 17 -11.65 1.77 -6.77
C CYS A 17 -10.41 1.95 -7.66
N SER A 18 -9.40 1.08 -7.57
CA SER A 18 -8.16 1.10 -8.36
C SER A 18 -7.32 2.40 -8.33
N ALA A 19 -7.67 3.39 -7.50
CA ALA A 19 -6.97 4.67 -7.41
C ALA A 19 -5.48 4.52 -7.00
N CYS A 20 -5.16 3.56 -6.13
CA CYS A 20 -3.79 3.23 -5.75
C CYS A 20 -2.98 2.64 -6.92
N PHE A 21 -3.62 1.83 -7.77
CA PHE A 21 -3.01 1.26 -8.97
C PHE A 21 -2.70 2.36 -10.00
N GLU A 22 -3.63 3.25 -10.28
CA GLU A 22 -3.45 4.36 -11.23
C GLU A 22 -2.34 5.34 -10.79
N LYS A 23 -2.23 5.59 -9.48
CA LYS A 23 -1.18 6.43 -8.92
C LYS A 23 0.20 5.78 -9.01
N CYS A 24 0.27 4.47 -8.81
CA CYS A 24 1.53 3.75 -8.66
C CYS A 24 2.17 3.39 -10.01
N LYS A 25 3.01 4.29 -10.53
CA LYS A 25 3.79 4.06 -11.76
C LYS A 25 4.89 3.00 -11.65
N LYS A 26 5.07 2.41 -10.46
CA LYS A 26 6.11 1.40 -10.16
C LYS A 26 5.64 -0.03 -10.43
N GLY A 27 4.34 -0.25 -10.68
CA GLY A 27 3.79 -1.59 -10.88
C GLY A 27 3.76 -2.45 -9.62
N VAL A 28 3.66 -1.83 -8.44
CA VAL A 28 3.56 -2.54 -7.14
C VAL A 28 2.25 -3.30 -7.03
N TYR A 29 1.19 -2.73 -7.59
CA TYR A 29 -0.16 -3.28 -7.56
C TYR A 29 -0.50 -3.98 -8.87
N ALA A 30 -1.30 -5.03 -8.79
CA ALA A 30 -2.03 -5.63 -9.91
C ALA A 30 -3.53 -5.55 -9.63
N ILE A 31 -4.35 -5.77 -10.65
CA ILE A 31 -5.81 -5.88 -10.51
C ILE A 31 -6.18 -7.36 -10.60
N GLU A 32 -6.73 -7.91 -9.53
CA GLU A 32 -7.31 -9.25 -9.50
C GLU A 32 -8.76 -9.16 -9.03
N ASN A 33 -9.69 -9.80 -9.75
CA ASN A 33 -11.12 -9.77 -9.42
C ASN A 33 -11.67 -8.33 -9.22
N GLU A 34 -11.28 -7.41 -10.11
CA GLU A 34 -11.63 -5.98 -10.05
C GLU A 34 -11.13 -5.26 -8.78
N LYS A 35 -10.23 -5.88 -8.00
CA LYS A 35 -9.63 -5.30 -6.80
C LYS A 35 -8.12 -5.15 -6.95
N PRO A 36 -7.55 -4.01 -6.51
CA PRO A 36 -6.10 -3.85 -6.46
C PRO A 36 -5.51 -4.78 -5.40
N VAL A 37 -4.48 -5.53 -5.77
CA VAL A 37 -3.71 -6.43 -4.91
C VAL A 37 -2.22 -6.13 -5.04
N VAL A 38 -1.45 -6.35 -3.98
CA VAL A 38 -0.01 -6.06 -3.97
C VAL A 38 0.75 -7.29 -4.45
N VAL A 39 1.30 -7.21 -5.67
CA VAL A 39 2.06 -8.33 -6.27
C VAL A 39 3.56 -8.10 -6.24
N TYR A 40 4.00 -6.84 -6.14
CA TYR A 40 5.41 -6.48 -6.17
C TYR A 40 5.78 -5.53 -5.01
N PRO A 41 5.77 -6.02 -3.76
CA PRO A 41 6.03 -5.21 -2.58
C PRO A 41 7.45 -4.59 -2.59
N ASP A 42 8.44 -5.28 -3.15
CA ASP A 42 9.83 -4.79 -3.26
C ASP A 42 9.96 -3.57 -4.19
N GLY A 43 9.00 -3.36 -5.09
CA GLY A 43 8.94 -2.18 -5.95
C GLY A 43 8.46 -0.92 -5.23
N CYS A 44 7.95 -1.06 -4.01
CA CYS A 44 7.48 0.07 -3.22
C CYS A 44 8.67 0.83 -2.60
N VAL A 45 8.59 2.16 -2.61
CA VAL A 45 9.61 3.02 -2.02
C VAL A 45 9.28 3.21 -0.55
N THR A 46 10.19 2.86 0.34
CA THR A 46 10.06 3.07 1.80
C THR A 46 9.61 4.50 2.10
N GLY A 47 8.49 4.66 2.83
CA GLY A 47 7.93 5.96 3.18
C GLY A 47 7.06 6.62 2.11
N CYS A 48 6.70 5.91 1.03
CA CYS A 48 5.79 6.43 -0.01
C CYS A 48 4.31 6.26 0.37
N HIS A 49 3.74 7.22 1.09
CA HIS A 49 2.33 7.14 1.53
C HIS A 49 1.34 7.67 0.48
N GLY A 50 1.75 7.81 -0.79
CA GLY A 50 0.95 8.50 -1.81
C GLY A 50 -0.37 7.82 -2.19
N CYS A 51 -0.52 6.52 -1.89
CA CYS A 51 -1.74 5.76 -2.16
C CYS A 51 -2.74 5.77 -0.99
N GLU A 52 -2.29 5.97 0.24
CA GLU A 52 -3.14 6.04 1.44
C GLU A 52 -4.23 7.13 1.37
N PRO A 53 -3.91 8.41 1.11
CA PRO A 53 -4.92 9.47 1.04
C PRO A 53 -5.82 9.38 -0.20
N LEU A 54 -5.46 8.54 -1.17
CA LEU A 54 -6.29 8.27 -2.34
C LEU A 54 -7.35 7.20 -2.07
N CYS A 55 -7.17 6.40 -1.01
CA CYS A 55 -8.09 5.34 -0.67
C CYS A 55 -9.27 5.92 0.14
N PRO A 56 -10.49 6.01 -0.42
CA PRO A 56 -11.63 6.59 0.30
C PRO A 56 -12.08 5.75 1.50
N THR A 57 -11.77 4.45 1.50
CA THR A 57 -12.11 3.52 2.57
C THR A 57 -10.96 3.26 3.54
N ALA A 58 -9.82 3.93 3.36
CA ALA A 58 -8.60 3.71 4.16
C ALA A 58 -8.27 2.20 4.31
N ALA A 59 -8.41 1.44 3.22
CA ALA A 59 -8.18 -0.01 3.18
C ALA A 59 -6.70 -0.38 3.02
N ILE A 60 -5.80 0.61 3.00
CA ILE A 60 -4.36 0.42 2.81
C ILE A 60 -3.70 0.52 4.18
N SER A 61 -2.84 -0.44 4.48
CA SER A 61 -1.96 -0.42 5.65
C SER A 61 -0.52 -0.66 5.19
N TYR A 62 0.49 -0.36 5.99
CA TYR A 62 1.88 -0.61 5.62
C TYR A 62 2.53 -1.55 6.61
N PHE A 63 3.23 -2.55 6.10
CA PHE A 63 4.07 -3.39 6.92
C PHE A 63 5.35 -2.63 7.25
N GLY A 64 5.79 -2.65 8.51
CA GLY A 64 6.99 -1.93 8.96
C GLY A 64 6.83 -0.42 9.17
N ASP A 65 5.63 0.10 8.93
CA ASP A 65 5.14 1.35 9.53
C ASP A 65 4.98 1.11 11.04
N ALA A 66 6.04 1.41 11.79
CA ALA A 66 6.06 1.32 13.24
C ALA A 66 5.37 2.55 13.88
N ALA A 67 4.16 2.91 13.43
CA ALA A 67 3.40 4.00 14.05
C ALA A 67 2.89 3.66 15.48
N THR A 68 3.21 2.50 16.04
CA THR A 68 3.00 2.20 17.48
C THR A 68 4.20 1.49 18.14
N MET A 69 5.40 2.09 18.11
CA MET A 69 6.39 2.11 19.22
C MET A 69 7.66 2.80 18.65
N ASP A 70 7.94 4.05 18.99
CA ASP A 70 8.66 4.49 20.20
C ASP A 70 10.18 4.60 19.98
N TYR A 71 10.68 5.82 20.23
CA TYR A 71 11.95 6.10 20.89
C TYR A 71 13.26 5.74 20.17
N CYS A 72 13.83 6.71 19.45
CA CYS A 72 15.17 7.27 19.74
C CYS A 72 15.56 8.31 18.66
N ASN A 73 15.22 9.59 18.88
CA ASN A 73 16.19 10.68 19.04
C ASN A 73 15.49 11.92 19.59
#